data_AF-A0A2M8NEC4-F1
#
_entry.id   AF-A0A2M8NEC4-F1
#
_cell.length_a   1.000
_cell.length_b   1.000
_cell.length_c   1.000
_cell.angle_alpha   90.00
_cell.angle_beta   90.00
_cell.angle_gamma   90.00
#
_symmetry.space_group_name_H-M   'P 1'
#
loop_
_entity.id
_entity.type
_entity.pdbx_description
1 polymer ?
#
loop_
_entity_poly.entity_id
_entity_poly.type
_entity_poly.pdbx_seq_one_letter_code
_entity_poly.pdbx_strand_id
1 'polypeptide(L)'
;GGQAGTSSRIENYLGFPVGLSGSDLARRAVAQAERFGTEILTPKEAVSVRIEDQYRIITMSDGTEISCHALMIATGVQYRYLDVPGCSDLIGAGVYYGAAMT
;
A
#
# COMPACT_ATOMS: atom_id res chain seq x y z
N GLY A 1 -0.53 5.33 2.41
CA GLY A 1 0.46 4.85 1.42
C GLY A 1 -0.26 3.91 0.49
N GLY A 2 0.45 2.91 -0.05
CA GLY A 2 -0.13 1.95 -0.99
C GLY A 2 -0.80 2.62 -2.21
N GLN A 3 -1.74 1.92 -2.83
CA GLN A 3 -2.45 2.40 -4.02
C GLN A 3 -3.30 3.66 -3.77
N ALA A 4 -3.84 3.87 -2.57
CA ALA A 4 -4.59 5.09 -2.27
C ALA A 4 -3.69 6.34 -2.23
N GLY A 5 -2.38 6.17 -1.99
CA GLY A 5 -1.41 7.26 -1.90
C GLY A 5 -1.20 8.01 -3.22
N THR A 6 -1.50 7.39 -4.36
CA THR A 6 -1.35 7.97 -5.70
C THR A 6 -2.61 8.68 -6.20
N SER A 7 -3.70 8.70 -5.41
CA SER A 7 -4.91 9.44 -5.77
C SER A 7 -4.68 10.95 -5.62
N SER A 8 -4.95 11.73 -6.67
CA SER A 8 -4.86 13.21 -6.62
C SER A 8 -5.85 13.80 -5.65
N ARG A 9 -7.06 13.23 -5.62
CA ARG A 9 -8.15 13.65 -4.75
C ARG A 9 -9.04 12.46 -4.41
N ILE A 10 -9.43 12.38 -3.15
CA ILE A 10 -10.31 11.38 -2.56
C ILE A 10 -11.46 12.14 -1.92
N GLU A 11 -12.68 11.93 -2.41
CA GLU A 11 -13.89 12.63 -1.93
C GLU A 11 -14.84 11.69 -1.18
N ASN A 12 -14.53 10.39 -1.15
CA ASN A 12 -15.36 9.34 -0.55
C ASN A 12 -14.76 8.76 0.74
N TYR A 13 -13.79 9.43 1.37
CA TYR A 13 -13.26 9.02 2.67
C TYR A 13 -13.99 9.75 3.80
N LEU A 14 -14.72 9.00 4.63
CA LEU A 14 -15.50 9.53 5.74
C LEU A 14 -14.61 10.35 6.70
N GLY A 15 -15.09 11.53 7.11
CA GLY A 15 -14.34 12.46 7.96
C GLY A 15 -13.61 13.57 7.21
N PHE A 16 -13.67 13.58 5.87
CA PHE A 16 -13.08 14.63 5.03
C PHE A 16 -14.13 15.24 4.08
N PRO A 17 -15.00 16.14 4.56
CA PRO A 17 -16.13 16.68 3.79
C PRO A 17 -15.72 17.49 2.55
N VAL A 18 -14.49 18.01 2.52
CA VAL A 18 -13.91 18.75 1.38
C VAL A 18 -12.96 17.89 0.54
N GLY A 19 -12.89 16.58 0.84
CA GLY A 19 -11.91 15.65 0.29
C GLY A 19 -10.48 15.89 0.78
N LEU A 20 -9.57 15.02 0.36
CA LEU A 20 -8.13 15.14 0.58
C LEU A 20 -7.35 14.40 -0.50
N SER A 21 -6.05 14.69 -0.64
CA SER A 21 -5.18 13.90 -1.51
C SER A 21 -4.83 12.55 -0.89
N GLY A 22 -4.48 11.58 -1.73
CA GLY A 22 -3.98 10.28 -1.29
C GLY A 22 -2.71 10.39 -0.45
N SER A 23 -1.82 11.32 -0.79
CA SER A 23 -0.59 11.60 -0.05
C SER A 23 -0.89 12.21 1.33
N ASP A 24 -1.86 13.11 1.45
CA ASP A 24 -2.29 13.65 2.73
C ASP A 24 -2.91 12.58 3.64
N LEU A 25 -3.76 11.73 3.08
CA LEU A 25 -4.35 10.60 3.81
C LEU A 25 -3.24 9.66 4.32
N ALA A 26 -2.30 9.32 3.45
CA ALA A 26 -1.15 8.47 3.77
C ALA A 26 -0.31 9.02 4.92
N ARG A 27 0.05 10.30 4.83
CA ARG A 27 0.85 10.99 5.83
C ARG A 27 0.16 11.04 7.19
N ARG A 28 -1.15 11.31 7.22
CA ARG A 28 -1.95 11.29 8.46
C ARG A 28 -1.99 9.90 9.09
N ALA A 29 -2.12 8.85 8.28
CA ALA A 29 -2.11 7.47 8.77
C ALA A 29 -0.77 7.08 9.41
N VAL A 30 0.37 7.47 8.80
CA VAL A 30 1.71 7.25 9.37
C VAL A 30 1.84 7.93 10.73
N ALA A 31 1.50 9.23 10.82
CA ALA A 31 1.57 9.99 12.06
C ALA A 31 0.69 9.38 13.17
N GLN A 32 -0.47 8.83 12.80
CA GLN A 32 -1.35 8.15 13.75
C GLN A 32 -0.75 6.83 14.25
N ALA A 33 -0.17 6.02 13.36
CA ALA A 33 0.48 4.76 13.74
C ALA A 33 1.68 4.99 14.67
N GLU A 34 2.51 5.98 14.36
CA GLU A 34 3.65 6.40 15.20
C GLU A 34 3.19 6.88 16.58
N ARG A 35 2.10 7.66 16.64
CA ARG A 35 1.51 8.10 17.91
C ARG A 35 1.07 6.93 18.80
N PHE A 36 0.68 5.80 18.21
CA PHE A 36 0.35 4.58 18.93
C PHE A 36 1.56 3.69 19.25
N GLY A 37 2.78 4.14 18.92
CA GLY A 37 4.02 3.41 19.19
C GLY A 37 4.33 2.31 18.17
N THR A 38 3.73 2.37 16.97
CA THR A 38 4.06 1.42 15.90
C THR A 38 5.44 1.74 15.34
N GLU A 39 6.32 0.74 15.29
CA GLU A 39 7.58 0.83 14.55
C GLU A 39 7.32 0.62 13.06
N ILE A 40 7.77 1.56 12.23
CA ILE A 40 7.63 1.51 10.78
C ILE A 40 9.01 1.30 10.15
N LEU A 41 9.21 0.12 9.58
CA LEU A 41 10.44 -0.20 8.85
C LEU A 41 10.30 0.18 7.38
N THR A 42 11.08 1.18 6.94
CA THR A 42 11.08 1.63 5.54
C THR A 42 12.46 2.17 5.13
N PRO A 43 12.94 1.91 3.90
CA PRO A 43 12.37 0.99 2.91
C PRO A 43 12.74 -0.47 3.25
N LYS A 44 11.73 -1.34 3.40
CA LYS A 44 11.91 -2.79 3.57
C LYS A 44 10.85 -3.51 2.75
N GLU A 45 11.27 -4.59 2.09
CA GLU A 45 10.40 -5.44 1.29
C GLU A 45 10.44 -6.86 1.84
N ALA A 46 9.28 -7.41 2.18
CA ALA A 46 9.14 -8.80 2.58
C ALA A 46 9.05 -9.68 1.33
N VAL A 47 9.92 -10.69 1.23
CA VAL A 47 10.03 -11.57 0.04
C VAL A 47 9.55 -12.99 0.30
N SER A 48 9.54 -13.43 1.56
CA SER A 48 8.97 -14.73 1.92
C SER A 48 8.47 -14.77 3.35
N VAL A 49 7.55 -15.70 3.60
CA VAL A 49 7.05 -16.01 4.94
C VAL A 49 7.10 -17.51 5.13
N ARG A 50 7.58 -17.96 6.29
CA ARG A 50 7.49 -19.35 6.73
C ARG A 50 6.95 -19.44 8.15
N ILE A 51 6.40 -20.60 8.49
CA ILE A 51 5.91 -20.91 9.83
C ILE A 51 6.89 -21.85 10.49
N GLU A 52 7.34 -21.50 11.69
CA GLU A 52 8.21 -22.31 12.53
C GLU A 52 7.57 -22.37 13.93
N ASP A 53 6.99 -23.53 14.25
CA ASP A 53 6.21 -23.75 15.47
C ASP A 53 5.14 -22.65 15.70
N GLN A 54 5.35 -21.82 16.72
CA GLN A 54 4.46 -20.71 17.11
C GLN A 54 4.78 -19.39 16.41
N TYR A 55 5.87 -19.31 15.65
CA TYR A 55 6.36 -18.11 15.01
C TYR A 55 6.04 -18.08 13.52
N ARG A 56 5.86 -16.86 13.01
CA ARG A 56 5.88 -16.54 11.59
C ARG A 56 7.19 -15.80 11.36
N ILE A 57 8.02 -16.31 10.47
CA ILE A 57 9.29 -15.70 10.11
C ILE A 57 9.13 -15.05 8.75
N ILE A 58 9.42 -13.76 8.68
CA ILE A 58 9.38 -12.93 7.48
C ILE A 58 10.82 -12.68 7.05
N THR A 59 11.18 -13.09 5.84
CA THR A 59 12.48 -12.77 5.25
C THR A 59 12.34 -11.51 4.40
N MET A 60 13.23 -10.55 4.63
CA MET A 60 13.33 -9.31 3.87
C MET A 60 14.22 -9.48 2.64
N SER A 61 14.10 -8.57 1.67
CA SER A 61 14.89 -8.59 0.43
C SER A 61 16.41 -8.48 0.67
N ASP A 62 16.83 -7.93 1.81
CA ASP A 62 18.24 -7.86 2.23
C ASP A 62 18.70 -9.08 3.05
N GLY A 63 17.86 -10.10 3.21
CA GLY A 63 18.15 -11.30 3.99
C GLY A 63 17.87 -11.18 5.49
N THR A 64 17.47 -10.01 6.00
CA THR A 64 17.07 -9.86 7.41
C THR A 64 15.83 -10.70 7.70
N GLU A 65 15.77 -11.33 8.87
CA GLU A 65 14.58 -12.05 9.33
C GLU A 65 13.92 -11.36 10.51
N ILE A 66 12.59 -11.30 10.48
CA ILE A 66 11.76 -10.82 11.58
C ILE A 66 10.82 -11.94 11.99
N SER A 67 10.76 -12.25 13.28
CA SER A 67 9.83 -13.23 13.85
C SER A 67 8.67 -12.55 14.56
N CYS A 68 7.48 -13.14 14.46
CA CYS A 68 6.31 -12.68 15.21
C CYS A 68 5.36 -13.83 15.59
N HIS A 69 4.55 -13.62 16.63
CA HIS A 69 3.49 -14.55 17.04
C HIS A 69 2.23 -14.43 16.18
N ALA A 70 2.02 -13.29 15.51
CA ALA A 70 0.87 -13.06 14.65
C ALA A 70 1.30 -12.19 13.48
N LEU A 71 0.85 -12.55 12.27
CA LEU A 71 1.16 -11.84 11.04
C LEU A 71 -0.15 -11.39 10.38
N MET A 72 -0.26 -10.10 10.13
CA MET A 72 -1.35 -9.51 9.34
C MET A 72 -0.77 -9.08 7.98
N ILE A 73 -1.29 -9.66 6.90
CA ILE A 73 -0.83 -9.35 5.54
C ILE A 73 -1.76 -8.30 4.93
N ALA A 74 -1.20 -7.13 4.64
CA ALA A 74 -1.91 -5.99 4.04
C ALA A 74 -1.15 -5.41 2.84
N THR A 75 -0.55 -6.28 2.02
CA THR A 75 0.30 -5.92 0.86
C THR A 75 -0.47 -5.29 -0.31
N GLY A 76 -1.79 -5.18 -0.20
CA GLY A 76 -2.65 -4.64 -1.24
C GLY A 76 -2.71 -5.55 -2.48
N VAL A 77 -2.97 -4.94 -3.63
CA VAL A 77 -3.08 -5.61 -4.92
C VAL A 77 -2.35 -4.79 -5.99
N GLN A 78 -1.97 -5.46 -7.08
CA GLN A 78 -1.49 -4.82 -8.30
C GLN A 78 -2.53 -5.02 -9.40
N TYR A 79 -2.80 -3.96 -10.18
CA TYR A 79 -3.73 -4.05 -11.30
C TYR A 79 -3.12 -4.85 -12.44
N ARG A 80 -3.95 -5.71 -13.06
CA ARG A 80 -3.63 -6.33 -14.33
C ARG A 80 -4.02 -5.36 -15.44
N TYR A 81 -3.05 -4.87 -16.17
CA TYR A 81 -3.28 -4.02 -17.32
C TYR A 81 -3.77 -4.86 -18.51
N LEU A 82 -4.68 -4.30 -19.29
CA LEU A 82 -5.14 -4.88 -20.54
C LEU A 82 -4.02 -4.78 -21.57
N ASP A 83 -3.54 -5.93 -22.03
CA ASP A 83 -2.47 -6.05 -23.03
C ASP A 83 -3.04 -5.97 -24.45
N VAL A 84 -3.46 -4.76 -24.85
CA VAL A 84 -3.88 -4.47 -26.22
C VAL A 84 -3.20 -3.19 -26.73
N PRO A 85 -2.83 -3.11 -28.03
CA PRO A 85 -2.14 -1.95 -28.58
C PRO A 85 -2.87 -0.64 -28.33
N GLY A 86 -2.15 0.38 -27.87
CA GLY A 86 -2.67 1.72 -27.59
C GLY A 86 -3.46 1.86 -26.28
N CYS A 87 -3.71 0.78 -25.52
CA CYS A 87 -4.46 0.87 -24.26
C CYS A 87 -3.67 1.58 -23.16
N SER A 88 -2.35 1.36 -23.09
CA SER A 88 -1.46 2.04 -22.14
C SER A 88 -1.47 3.56 -22.32
N ASP A 89 -1.56 4.02 -23.56
CA ASP A 89 -1.49 5.44 -23.91
C ASP A 89 -2.76 6.20 -23.53
N LEU A 90 -3.86 5.46 -23.29
CA LEU A 90 -5.16 5.98 -22.89
C LEU A 90 -5.40 5.86 -21.38
N ILE A 91 -4.44 5.39 -20.59
CA ILE A 91 -4.62 5.34 -19.14
C ILE A 91 -4.70 6.78 -18.61
N GLY A 92 -5.77 7.09 -17.86
CA GLY A 92 -6.08 8.45 -17.43
C GLY A 92 -6.83 9.29 -18.48
N ALA A 93 -6.88 8.82 -19.73
CA ALA A 93 -7.54 9.46 -20.88
C ALA A 93 -8.58 8.53 -21.52
N GLY A 94 -9.48 7.98 -20.71
CA GLY A 94 -10.57 7.09 -21.15
C GLY A 94 -10.45 5.65 -20.67
N VAL A 95 -9.23 5.19 -20.33
CA VAL A 95 -9.00 3.89 -19.68
C VAL A 95 -8.64 4.13 -18.21
N TYR A 96 -9.35 3.46 -17.29
CA TYR A 96 -9.15 3.60 -15.85
C TYR A 96 -9.14 2.22 -15.18
N TYR A 97 -8.08 1.92 -14.43
CA TYR A 97 -7.98 0.72 -13.58
C TYR A 97 -8.29 1.01 -12.11
N GLY A 98 -8.56 2.27 -11.77
CA GLY A 98 -8.88 2.74 -10.42
C GLY A 98 -8.95 4.27 -10.39
N ALA A 99 -9.15 4.83 -9.19
CA ALA A 99 -9.21 6.28 -8.96
C ALA A 99 -7.83 6.94 -8.75
N ALA A 100 -6.76 6.14 -8.72
CA ALA A 100 -5.39 6.59 -8.55
C ALA A 100 -4.86 7.25 -9.83
N MET A 101 -4.07 8.34 -9.70
CA MET A 101 -3.43 8.97 -10.85
C MET A 101 -2.52 7.99 -11.58
N THR A 102 -2.73 7.87 -12.89
CA THR A 102 -1.62 7.92 -13.83
C THR A 102 -1.26 9.37 -14.10
#